data_AF-A0A369T095-F1
#
_entry.id   AF-A0A369T095-F1
#
_cell.length_a   1.000
_cell.length_b   1.000
_cell.length_c   1.000
_cell.angle_alpha   90.00
_cell.angle_beta   90.00
_cell.angle_gamma   90.00
#
_symmetry.space_group_name_H-M   'P 1'
#
loop_
_entity.id
_entity.type
_entity.pdbx_description
1 polymer ?
#
loop_
_entity_poly.entity_id
_entity_poly.type
_entity_poly.pdbx_seq_one_letter_code
_entity_poly.pdbx_strand_id
1 'polypeptide(L)'
;YRLSYDLKRSVGKVRMFYGNVGVLIKAWAYLKMLGSEGVRRTAALAVMNANYVRKRLMNCGFDVPYGRDRPCKHEFVISLARLRKETGVRALDFAKALIDRGLHPPTMYFPQVVQECLMIEPTESDSLREIERYIEAMDEIRRLAYERPEEILNAPRRASITRVDESMANRVLWLTWKIYEKQKGEKELKG
;
A
#
# COMPACT_ATOMS: atom_id res chain seq x y z
N TYR A 1 -12.57 41.20 2.17
CA TYR A 1 -12.66 40.29 1.00
C TYR A 1 -14.07 39.69 0.94
N ARG A 2 -14.60 39.32 -0.24
CA ARG A 2 -15.91 38.65 -0.42
C ARG A 2 -15.80 37.59 -1.51
N LEU A 3 -16.49 36.46 -1.35
CA LEU A 3 -16.58 35.43 -2.39
C LEU A 3 -17.59 35.86 -3.46
N SER A 4 -17.23 35.70 -4.73
CA SER A 4 -18.14 35.91 -5.86
C SER A 4 -18.82 34.60 -6.26
N TYR A 5 -20.14 34.66 -6.44
CA TYR A 5 -20.95 33.54 -6.92
C TYR A 5 -21.54 33.78 -8.32
N ASP A 6 -21.19 34.89 -8.96
CA ASP A 6 -21.56 35.16 -10.35
C ASP A 6 -20.65 34.36 -11.29
N LEU A 7 -20.93 33.05 -11.38
CA LEU A 7 -20.16 32.09 -12.17
C LEU A 7 -21.08 31.43 -13.20
N LYS A 8 -21.39 32.14 -14.30
CA LYS A 8 -22.34 31.72 -15.35
C LYS A 8 -22.03 30.37 -16.02
N ARG A 9 -20.77 29.94 -15.99
CA ARG A 9 -20.31 28.64 -16.53
C ARG A 9 -20.01 27.59 -15.45
N SER A 10 -20.34 27.89 -14.20
CA SER A 10 -20.18 26.93 -13.11
C SER A 10 -21.14 25.75 -13.29
N VAL A 11 -20.66 24.54 -12.99
CA VAL A 11 -21.51 23.35 -12.85
C VAL A 11 -22.37 23.37 -11.58
N GLY A 12 -22.27 24.43 -10.78
CA GLY A 12 -22.96 24.58 -9.51
C GLY A 12 -22.17 24.00 -8.33
N LYS A 13 -22.86 23.75 -7.21
CA LYS A 13 -22.26 23.19 -6.00
C LYS A 13 -22.20 21.66 -6.09
N VAL A 14 -20.99 21.10 -5.97
CA VAL A 14 -20.76 19.65 -5.89
C VAL A 14 -20.61 19.13 -4.45
N ARG A 15 -20.57 20.04 -3.46
CA ARG A 15 -20.49 19.74 -2.03
C ARG A 15 -21.02 20.90 -1.19
N MET A 16 -21.28 20.65 0.09
CA MET A 16 -21.68 21.71 1.04
C MET A 16 -20.52 22.67 1.35
N PHE A 17 -20.86 23.93 1.60
CA PHE A 17 -19.93 25.00 1.96
C PHE A 17 -18.74 25.11 0.99
N TYR A 18 -17.52 25.19 1.50
CA TYR A 18 -16.28 25.31 0.73
C TYR A 18 -15.42 24.04 0.81
N GLY A 19 -16.00 22.94 1.34
CA GLY A 19 -15.32 21.69 1.62
C GLY A 19 -14.58 21.64 2.95
N ASN A 20 -13.57 20.78 3.02
CA ASN A 20 -12.85 20.47 4.25
C ASN A 20 -11.80 21.54 4.57
N VAL A 21 -12.24 22.67 5.13
CA VAL A 21 -11.38 23.83 5.44
C VAL A 21 -10.14 23.44 6.28
N GLY A 22 -10.31 22.55 7.27
CA GLY A 22 -9.18 22.08 8.08
C GLY A 22 -8.10 21.36 7.28
N VAL A 23 -8.46 20.61 6.23
CA VAL A 23 -7.48 19.96 5.32
C VAL A 23 -6.75 21.00 4.48
N LEU A 24 -7.44 22.04 4.03
CA LEU A 24 -6.83 23.14 3.27
C LEU A 24 -5.81 23.90 4.12
N ILE A 25 -6.10 24.14 5.41
CA ILE A 25 -5.16 24.79 6.33
C ILE A 25 -3.90 23.94 6.51
N LYS A 26 -4.03 22.61 6.66
CA LYS A 26 -2.86 21.70 6.75
C LYS A 26 -1.99 21.78 5.50
N ALA A 27 -2.60 21.73 4.32
CA ALA A 27 -1.87 21.84 3.05
C ALA A 27 -1.18 23.21 2.91
N TRP A 28 -1.86 24.31 3.27
CA TRP A 28 -1.28 25.64 3.25
C TRP A 28 -0.09 25.75 4.21
N ALA A 29 -0.23 25.24 5.44
CA ALA A 29 0.84 25.26 6.43
C ALA A 29 2.06 24.48 5.93
N TYR A 30 1.87 23.27 5.39
CA TYR A 30 2.95 22.46 4.81
C TYR A 30 3.68 23.20 3.69
N LEU A 31 2.95 23.76 2.71
CA LEU A 31 3.55 24.52 1.62
C LEU A 31 4.29 25.78 2.10
N LYS A 32 3.74 26.47 3.10
CA LYS A 32 4.38 27.65 3.70
C LYS A 32 5.64 27.31 4.48
N MET A 33 5.66 26.19 5.20
CA MET A 33 6.84 25.73 5.94
C MET A 33 7.97 25.30 5.00
N LEU A 34 7.66 24.60 3.91
CA LEU A 34 8.67 24.16 2.95
C LEU A 34 9.20 25.29 2.05
N GLY A 35 8.33 26.22 1.65
CA GLY A 35 8.65 27.20 0.61
C GLY A 35 8.89 26.55 -0.76
N SER A 36 9.22 27.37 -1.75
CA SER A 36 9.39 26.91 -3.14
C SER A 36 10.57 25.97 -3.35
N GLU A 37 11.63 26.13 -2.55
CA GLU A 37 12.80 25.25 -2.58
C GLU A 37 12.52 23.92 -1.89
N GLY A 38 11.90 23.95 -0.70
CA GLY A 38 11.55 22.73 0.04
C GLY A 38 10.62 21.82 -0.75
N VAL A 39 9.59 22.39 -1.42
CA VAL A 39 8.69 21.61 -2.28
C VAL A 39 9.43 20.92 -3.43
N ARG A 40 10.38 21.62 -4.07
CA ARG A 40 11.22 21.02 -5.13
C ARG A 40 12.12 19.91 -4.58
N ARG A 41 12.71 20.13 -3.41
CA ARG A 41 13.56 19.15 -2.73
C ARG A 41 12.78 17.89 -2.34
N THR A 42 11.58 18.05 -1.77
CA THR A 42 10.66 16.94 -1.46
C THR A 42 10.41 16.06 -2.68
N ALA A 43 10.02 16.66 -3.81
CA ALA A 43 9.78 15.90 -5.04
C ALA A 43 11.04 15.18 -5.54
N ALA A 44 12.21 15.83 -5.48
CA ALA A 44 13.47 15.23 -5.88
C ALA A 44 13.87 14.05 -4.99
N LEU A 45 13.68 14.16 -3.68
CA LEU A 45 13.98 13.10 -2.70
C LEU A 45 13.05 11.90 -2.86
N ALA A 46 11.74 12.11 -3.05
CA ALA A 46 10.80 11.02 -3.32
C ALA A 46 11.20 10.22 -4.58
N VAL A 47 11.55 10.92 -5.67
CA VAL A 47 12.04 10.27 -6.90
C VAL A 47 13.38 9.54 -6.68
N MET A 48 14.27 10.12 -5.88
CA MET A 48 15.57 9.51 -5.56
C MET A 48 15.39 8.23 -4.74
N ASN A 49 14.57 8.28 -3.69
CA ASN A 49 14.25 7.14 -2.83
C ASN A 49 13.63 6.01 -3.67
N ALA A 50 12.67 6.31 -4.53
CA ALA A 50 12.02 5.31 -5.38
C ALA A 50 13.03 4.60 -6.31
N ASN A 51 13.91 5.37 -6.96
CA ASN A 51 14.94 4.79 -7.84
C ASN A 51 16.01 3.99 -7.07
N TYR A 52 16.36 4.42 -5.85
CA TYR A 52 17.27 3.68 -4.98
C TYR A 52 16.67 2.32 -4.61
N VAL A 53 15.46 2.29 -4.05
CA VAL A 53 14.76 1.05 -3.69
C VAL A 53 14.61 0.15 -4.91
N ARG A 54 14.13 0.71 -6.02
CA ARG A 54 13.97 -0.02 -7.28
C ARG A 54 15.26 -0.73 -7.71
N LYS A 55 16.38 -0.01 -7.75
CA LYS A 55 17.66 -0.58 -8.19
C LYS A 55 18.15 -1.67 -7.23
N ARG A 56 17.99 -1.47 -5.92
CA ARG A 56 18.38 -2.46 -4.91
C ARG A 56 17.54 -3.73 -5.02
N LEU A 57 16.21 -3.62 -5.17
CA LEU A 57 15.34 -4.78 -5.36
C LEU A 57 15.61 -5.52 -6.68
N MET A 58 15.90 -4.79 -7.77
CA MET A 58 16.33 -5.44 -9.03
C MET A 58 17.60 -6.27 -8.84
N ASN A 59 18.56 -5.78 -8.05
CA ASN A 59 19.79 -6.52 -7.75
C ASN A 59 19.52 -7.76 -6.88
N CYS A 60 18.49 -7.73 -6.03
CA CYS A 60 18.01 -8.91 -5.29
C CYS A 60 17.29 -9.92 -6.20
N GLY A 61 16.97 -9.58 -7.45
CA GLY A 61 16.32 -10.47 -8.40
C GLY A 61 14.81 -10.27 -8.55
N PHE A 62 14.26 -9.15 -8.06
CA PHE A 62 12.88 -8.78 -8.35
C PHE A 62 12.72 -8.29 -9.80
N ASP A 63 11.60 -8.65 -10.43
CA ASP A 63 11.29 -8.24 -11.79
C ASP A 63 10.58 -6.88 -11.81
N VAL A 64 11.06 -5.96 -12.65
CA VAL A 64 10.46 -4.65 -12.90
C VAL A 64 10.01 -4.63 -14.35
N PRO A 65 8.74 -4.98 -14.64
CA PRO A 65 8.29 -5.28 -16.00
C PRO A 65 8.27 -4.05 -16.91
N TYR A 66 8.13 -2.85 -16.35
CA TYR A 66 8.10 -1.60 -17.11
C TYR A 66 9.29 -0.71 -16.81
N GLY A 67 9.93 -0.24 -17.88
CA GLY A 67 10.99 0.74 -17.79
C GLY A 67 12.25 0.24 -17.10
N ARG A 68 12.68 -1.00 -17.37
CA ARG A 68 13.87 -1.63 -16.78
C ARG A 68 15.13 -0.76 -16.88
N ASP A 69 15.31 -0.10 -18.02
CA ASP A 69 16.51 0.69 -18.34
C ASP A 69 16.32 2.21 -18.18
N ARG A 70 15.20 2.64 -17.59
CA ARG A 70 14.91 4.06 -17.34
C ARG A 70 14.60 4.32 -15.86
N PRO A 71 14.92 5.51 -15.34
CA PRO A 71 14.49 5.90 -14.00
C PRO A 71 12.96 5.99 -13.93
N CYS A 72 12.42 5.67 -12.75
CA CYS A 72 11.01 5.88 -12.39
C CYS A 72 10.81 7.26 -11.77
N LYS A 73 9.54 7.61 -11.47
CA LYS A 73 9.21 8.84 -10.71
C LYS A 73 9.18 8.50 -9.21
N HIS A 74 8.11 8.84 -8.49
CA HIS A 74 8.02 8.64 -7.04
C HIS A 74 7.68 7.19 -6.65
N GLU A 75 7.28 6.36 -7.61
CA GLU A 75 6.89 4.98 -7.39
C GLU A 75 7.32 4.07 -8.54
N PHE A 76 7.30 2.77 -8.29
CA PHE A 76 7.54 1.74 -9.30
C PHE A 76 6.80 0.44 -8.95
N VAL A 77 6.66 -0.44 -9.93
CA VAL A 77 5.94 -1.71 -9.79
C VAL A 77 6.92 -2.86 -9.98
N ILE A 78 6.85 -3.84 -9.08
CA ILE A 78 7.51 -5.15 -9.27
C ILE A 78 6.46 -6.22 -9.59
N SER A 79 6.88 -7.25 -10.33
CA SER A 79 6.08 -8.44 -10.60
C SER A 79 6.59 -9.62 -9.79
N LEU A 80 5.69 -10.28 -9.06
CA LEU A 80 5.94 -11.55 -8.39
C LEU A 80 5.37 -12.73 -9.18
N ALA A 81 5.01 -12.55 -10.45
CA ALA A 81 4.40 -13.61 -11.26
C ALA A 81 5.34 -14.82 -11.42
N ARG A 82 6.65 -14.56 -11.56
CA ARG A 82 7.67 -15.60 -11.59
C ARG A 82 7.76 -16.35 -10.26
N LEU A 83 7.81 -15.61 -9.14
CA LEU A 83 7.84 -16.18 -7.79
C LEU A 83 6.63 -17.10 -7.58
N ARG A 84 5.42 -16.61 -7.87
CA ARG A 84 4.19 -17.39 -7.77
C ARG A 84 4.24 -18.67 -8.60
N LYS A 85 4.73 -18.60 -9.84
CA LYS A 85 4.82 -19.78 -10.72
C LYS A 85 5.78 -20.83 -10.17
N GLU A 86 6.89 -20.40 -9.57
CA GLU A 86 7.96 -21.29 -9.09
C GLU A 86 7.70 -21.84 -7.67
N THR A 87 7.01 -21.08 -6.80
CA THR A 87 6.87 -21.44 -5.37
C THR A 87 5.42 -21.52 -4.88
N GLY A 88 4.45 -21.07 -5.68
CA GLY A 88 3.05 -20.94 -5.27
C GLY A 88 2.75 -19.71 -4.39
N VAL A 89 3.76 -18.97 -3.94
CA VAL A 89 3.60 -17.77 -3.11
C VAL A 89 3.06 -16.61 -3.95
N ARG A 90 1.88 -16.11 -3.60
CA ARG A 90 1.24 -14.97 -4.29
C ARG A 90 1.69 -13.63 -3.71
N ALA A 91 1.41 -12.54 -4.42
CA ALA A 91 1.65 -11.18 -3.92
C ALA A 91 0.92 -10.90 -2.59
N LEU A 92 -0.29 -11.47 -2.42
CA LEU A 92 -1.00 -11.40 -1.14
C LEU A 92 -0.23 -12.08 -0.01
N ASP A 93 0.34 -13.28 -0.24
CA ASP A 93 1.06 -14.03 0.78
C ASP A 93 2.37 -13.31 1.14
N PHE A 94 3.06 -12.77 0.13
CA PHE A 94 4.24 -11.92 0.29
C PHE A 94 3.94 -10.68 1.16
N ALA A 95 2.83 -10.00 0.87
CA ALA A 95 2.38 -8.85 1.65
C ALA A 95 2.05 -9.23 3.10
N LYS A 96 1.38 -10.37 3.33
CA LYS A 96 1.16 -10.83 4.71
C LYS A 96 2.47 -11.12 5.46
N ALA A 97 3.51 -11.60 4.78
CA ALA A 97 4.82 -11.81 5.39
C ALA A 97 5.56 -10.51 5.75
N LEU A 98 5.31 -9.40 5.04
CA LEU A 98 5.82 -8.07 5.43
C LEU A 98 5.23 -7.61 6.77
N ILE A 99 3.96 -7.94 7.04
CA ILE A 99 3.30 -7.60 8.32
C ILE A 99 4.04 -8.25 9.49
N ASP A 100 4.51 -9.50 9.36
CA ASP A 100 5.29 -10.19 10.39
C ASP A 100 6.68 -9.56 10.65
N ARG A 101 7.14 -8.68 9.75
CA ARG A 101 8.36 -7.85 9.88
C ARG A 101 8.07 -6.43 10.35
N GLY A 102 6.83 -6.16 10.76
CA GLY A 102 6.39 -4.84 11.21
C GLY A 102 6.40 -3.80 10.10
N LEU A 103 6.15 -4.23 8.85
CA LEU A 103 6.08 -3.38 7.68
C LEU A 103 4.68 -3.45 7.08
N HIS A 104 4.10 -2.28 6.82
CA HIS A 104 2.87 -2.22 6.04
C HIS A 104 3.18 -2.62 4.58
N PRO A 105 2.39 -3.50 3.97
CA PRO A 105 2.63 -3.88 2.58
C PRO A 105 2.44 -2.69 1.63
N PRO A 106 3.16 -2.65 0.49
CA PRO A 106 2.86 -1.71 -0.58
C PRO A 106 1.48 -1.98 -1.20
N THR A 107 1.06 -1.12 -2.11
CA THR A 107 -0.16 -1.35 -2.90
C THR A 107 -0.03 -2.67 -3.67
N MET A 108 -1.02 -3.55 -3.52
CA MET A 108 -1.05 -4.87 -4.17
C MET A 108 -2.02 -4.88 -5.36
N TYR A 109 -1.73 -5.71 -6.36
CA TYR A 109 -2.62 -5.99 -7.50
C TYR A 109 -3.10 -4.74 -8.26
N PHE A 110 -2.30 -3.67 -8.19
CA PHE A 110 -2.48 -2.46 -8.98
C PHE A 110 -1.10 -1.95 -9.44
N PRO A 111 -0.96 -1.54 -10.72
CA PRO A 111 -1.98 -1.51 -11.77
C PRO A 111 -2.32 -2.90 -12.31
N GLN A 112 -3.56 -3.06 -12.82
CA GLN A 112 -4.11 -4.35 -13.28
C GLN A 112 -3.34 -4.99 -14.46
N VAL A 113 -2.53 -4.21 -15.18
CA VAL A 113 -1.71 -4.70 -16.30
C VAL A 113 -0.47 -5.48 -15.86
N VAL A 114 -0.13 -5.49 -14.56
CA VAL A 114 0.97 -6.29 -14.01
C VAL A 114 0.42 -7.39 -13.11
N GLN A 115 0.72 -8.65 -13.43
CA GLN A 115 0.32 -9.80 -12.63
C GLN A 115 1.13 -9.89 -11.32
N GLU A 116 0.47 -10.32 -10.24
CA GLU A 116 1.12 -10.54 -8.92
C GLU A 116 1.99 -9.35 -8.49
N CYS A 117 1.46 -8.13 -8.65
CA CYS A 117 2.27 -6.94 -8.52
C CYS A 117 2.23 -6.32 -7.13
N LEU A 118 3.35 -5.69 -6.79
CA LEU A 118 3.49 -4.78 -5.66
C LEU A 118 3.98 -3.42 -6.19
N MET A 119 3.23 -2.36 -5.93
CA MET A 119 3.56 -0.98 -6.32
C MET A 119 4.08 -0.21 -5.11
N ILE A 120 5.37 0.14 -5.17
CA ILE A 120 6.17 0.62 -4.06
C ILE A 120 6.46 2.11 -4.27
N GLU A 121 6.09 2.92 -3.27
CA GLU A 121 6.30 4.37 -3.22
C GLU A 121 7.01 4.74 -1.90
N PRO A 122 8.35 4.75 -1.86
CA PRO A 122 9.07 5.31 -0.73
C PRO A 122 9.04 6.83 -0.86
N THR A 123 8.43 7.51 0.11
CA THR A 123 8.24 8.96 0.08
C THR A 123 9.54 9.71 0.42
N GLU A 124 9.54 11.03 0.34
CA GLU A 124 10.70 11.84 0.76
C GLU A 124 10.97 11.76 2.26
N SER A 125 9.94 11.42 3.05
CA SER A 125 9.99 11.43 4.51
C SER A 125 10.64 10.17 5.07
N ASP A 126 10.76 9.12 4.26
CA ASP A 126 11.38 7.86 4.66
C ASP A 126 12.90 8.02 4.78
N SER A 127 13.43 7.66 5.95
CA SER A 127 14.88 7.66 6.18
C SER A 127 15.57 6.53 5.42
N LEU A 128 16.85 6.71 5.09
CA LEU A 128 17.64 5.66 4.45
C LEU A 128 17.64 4.36 5.27
N ARG A 129 17.66 4.45 6.61
CA ARG A 129 17.60 3.30 7.51
C ARG A 129 16.32 2.48 7.33
N GLU A 130 15.17 3.14 7.26
CA GLU A 130 13.89 2.44 7.06
C GLU A 130 13.78 1.87 5.65
N ILE A 131 14.31 2.59 4.66
CA ILE A 131 14.42 2.10 3.28
C ILE A 131 15.26 0.81 3.21
N GLU A 132 16.42 0.77 3.88
CA GLU A 132 17.29 -0.41 3.88
C GLU A 132 16.65 -1.57 4.64
N ARG A 133 16.03 -1.31 5.79
CA ARG A 133 15.22 -2.30 6.52
C ARG A 133 14.11 -2.88 5.64
N TYR A 134 13.44 -2.06 4.83
CA TYR A 134 12.42 -2.54 3.90
C TYR A 134 13.02 -3.42 2.80
N ILE A 135 14.14 -3.02 2.20
CA ILE A 135 14.84 -3.81 1.17
C ILE A 135 15.30 -5.18 1.72
N GLU A 136 15.85 -5.19 2.93
CA GLU A 136 16.29 -6.42 3.61
C GLU A 136 15.11 -7.36 3.84
N ALA A 137 13.99 -6.86 4.36
CA ALA A 137 12.78 -7.64 4.56
C ALA A 137 12.23 -8.20 3.24
N MET A 138 12.24 -7.40 2.16
CA MET A 138 11.82 -7.86 0.84
C MET A 138 12.69 -9.01 0.33
N ASP A 139 14.02 -8.89 0.38
CA ASP A 139 14.92 -9.96 -0.07
C ASP A 139 14.84 -11.21 0.81
N GLU A 140 14.72 -11.03 2.13
CA GLU A 140 14.51 -12.14 3.07
C GLU A 140 13.23 -12.93 2.73
N ILE A 141 12.09 -12.25 2.56
CA ILE A 141 10.82 -12.91 2.20
C ILE A 141 10.94 -13.61 0.86
N ARG A 142 11.58 -12.98 -0.13
CA ARG A 142 11.81 -13.59 -1.44
C ARG A 142 12.61 -14.89 -1.31
N ARG A 143 13.70 -14.89 -0.54
CA ARG A 143 14.51 -16.08 -0.29
C ARG A 143 13.71 -17.17 0.43
N LEU A 144 13.01 -16.82 1.51
CA LEU A 144 12.16 -17.75 2.25
C LEU A 144 11.04 -18.33 1.41
N ALA A 145 10.50 -17.58 0.45
CA ALA A 145 9.50 -18.10 -0.47
C ALA A 145 10.05 -19.25 -1.35
N TYR A 146 11.35 -19.30 -1.62
CA TYR A 146 11.99 -20.43 -2.31
C TYR A 146 12.45 -21.54 -1.36
N GLU A 147 13.02 -21.16 -0.21
CA GLU A 147 13.61 -22.11 0.74
C GLU A 147 12.55 -22.83 1.60
N ARG A 148 11.54 -22.09 2.07
CA ARG A 148 10.52 -22.48 3.06
C ARG A 148 9.17 -21.79 2.76
N PRO A 149 8.53 -22.06 1.62
CA PRO A 149 7.32 -21.36 1.16
C PRO A 149 6.16 -21.41 2.16
N GLU A 150 6.05 -22.49 2.94
CA GLU A 150 5.05 -22.67 3.98
C GLU A 150 5.10 -21.60 5.07
N GLU A 151 6.26 -21.02 5.36
CA GLU A 151 6.37 -19.90 6.31
C GLU A 151 5.66 -18.65 5.77
N ILE A 152 5.76 -18.41 4.47
CA ILE A 152 5.17 -17.25 3.80
C ILE A 152 3.67 -17.45 3.56
N LEU A 153 3.27 -18.65 3.13
CA LEU A 153 1.86 -18.98 2.89
C LEU A 153 1.01 -18.89 4.16
N ASN A 154 1.60 -19.18 5.32
CA ASN A 154 0.93 -19.13 6.61
C ASN A 154 1.07 -17.79 7.35
N ALA A 155 1.68 -16.77 6.74
CA ALA A 155 1.72 -15.43 7.28
C ALA A 155 0.34 -14.73 7.20
N PRO A 156 0.00 -13.80 8.11
CA PRO A 156 0.82 -13.33 9.23
C PRO A 156 0.62 -14.20 10.48
N ARG A 157 1.69 -14.37 11.27
CA ARG A 157 1.69 -15.11 12.55
C ARG A 157 1.93 -14.22 13.77
N ARG A 158 2.49 -13.03 13.58
CA ARG A 158 2.87 -12.10 14.68
C ARG A 158 1.88 -10.94 14.84
N ALA A 159 0.93 -10.80 13.92
CA ALA A 159 -0.14 -9.81 14.01
C ALA A 159 -1.19 -10.23 15.07
N SER A 160 -1.92 -9.24 15.62
CA SER A 160 -2.98 -9.49 16.61
C SER A 160 -4.12 -10.37 16.09
N ILE A 161 -4.31 -10.41 14.77
CA ILE A 161 -5.23 -11.30 14.07
C ILE A 161 -4.51 -11.95 12.89
N THR A 162 -4.90 -13.17 12.55
CA THR A 162 -4.40 -13.87 11.36
C THR A 162 -5.26 -13.53 10.14
N ARG A 163 -5.26 -14.39 9.12
CA ARG A 163 -6.07 -14.18 7.90
C ARG A 163 -7.56 -14.23 8.25
N VAL A 164 -8.28 -13.21 7.81
CA VAL A 164 -9.74 -13.15 7.92
C VAL A 164 -10.35 -14.03 6.82
N ASP A 165 -11.43 -14.73 7.14
CA ASP A 165 -12.22 -15.47 6.16
C ASP A 165 -13.08 -14.49 5.33
N GLU A 166 -12.48 -13.96 4.27
CA GLU A 166 -13.13 -13.05 3.34
C GLU A 166 -14.31 -13.71 2.60
N SER A 167 -14.27 -15.03 2.40
CA SER A 167 -15.38 -15.76 1.74
C SER A 167 -16.61 -15.78 2.65
N MET A 168 -16.43 -16.11 3.93
CA MET A 168 -17.49 -16.07 4.92
C MET A 168 -18.01 -14.64 5.10
N ALA A 169 -17.12 -13.65 5.24
CA ALA A 169 -17.51 -12.26 5.43
C ALA A 169 -18.34 -11.69 4.26
N ASN A 170 -18.11 -12.16 3.03
CA ASN A 170 -18.92 -11.76 1.87
C ASN A 170 -20.29 -12.47 1.80
N ARG A 171 -20.47 -13.60 2.47
CA ARG A 171 -21.73 -14.38 2.47
C ARG A 171 -22.59 -14.12 3.71
N VAL A 172 -21.96 -13.85 4.85
CA VAL A 172 -22.61 -13.65 6.15
C VAL A 172 -22.25 -12.26 6.67
N LEU A 173 -23.18 -11.33 6.54
CA LEU A 173 -22.94 -9.92 6.83
C LEU A 173 -23.36 -9.55 8.26
N TRP A 174 -22.39 -9.54 9.16
CA TRP A 174 -22.52 -8.99 10.52
C TRP A 174 -22.14 -7.50 10.55
N LEU A 175 -22.98 -6.65 9.97
CA LEU A 175 -22.69 -5.23 9.77
C LEU A 175 -22.76 -4.40 11.06
N THR A 176 -23.45 -4.91 12.08
CA THR A 176 -23.54 -4.25 13.39
C THR A 176 -23.42 -5.27 14.50
N TRP A 177 -22.97 -4.82 15.68
CA TRP A 177 -22.93 -5.66 16.88
C TRP A 177 -24.29 -6.29 17.20
N LYS A 178 -25.39 -5.57 17.02
CA LYS A 178 -26.75 -6.09 17.25
C LYS A 178 -27.11 -7.22 16.30
N ILE A 179 -26.69 -7.13 15.02
CA ILE A 179 -26.91 -8.19 14.03
C ILE A 179 -26.08 -9.42 14.40
N TYR A 180 -24.83 -9.22 14.80
CA TYR A 180 -23.95 -10.28 15.28
C TYR A 180 -24.57 -11.05 16.46
N GLU A 181 -24.95 -10.35 17.53
CA GLU A 181 -25.54 -10.95 18.73
C GLU A 181 -26.81 -11.75 18.43
N LYS A 182 -27.71 -11.19 17.61
CA LYS A 182 -28.94 -11.89 17.20
C LYS A 182 -28.64 -13.18 16.44
N GLN A 183 -27.75 -13.13 15.44
CA GLN A 183 -27.44 -14.29 14.61
C GLN A 183 -26.56 -15.33 15.32
N LYS A 184 -25.73 -14.90 16.28
CA LYS A 184 -24.98 -15.79 17.16
C LYS A 184 -25.91 -16.55 18.09
N GLY A 185 -26.84 -15.85 18.74
CA GLY A 185 -27.86 -16.47 19.61
C GLY A 185 -28.78 -17.43 18.85
N GLU A 186 -29.19 -17.10 17.63
CA GLU A 186 -29.99 -17.99 16.76
C GLU A 186 -29.23 -19.26 16.32
N LYS A 187 -27.88 -19.21 16.26
CA LYS A 187 -27.04 -20.38 15.98
C LYS A 187 -26.84 -21.25 17.23
N GLU A 188 -26.65 -20.64 18.39
CA GLU A 188 -26.49 -21.34 19.68
C GLU A 188 -27.79 -22.05 20.13
N LEU A 189 -28.96 -21.56 19.72
CA LEU A 189 -30.27 -22.19 20.00
C LEU A 189 -30.64 -23.34 19.04
N LYS A 190 -29.92 -23.53 17.94
CA LYS A 190 -30.21 -24.55 16.90
C LYS A 190 -29.18 -25.68 16.86
N GLY A 191 -28.15 -25.65 17.71
CA GLY A 191 -27.18 -26.72 17.92
C GLY A 191 -27.40 -27.42 19.25
#